data_AF-A0A914MB69-F1
#
_entry.id   AF-A0A914MB69-F1
#
_cell.length_a   1.000
_cell.length_b   1.000
_cell.length_c   1.000
_cell.angle_alpha   90.00
_cell.angle_beta   90.00
_cell.angle_gamma   90.00
#
_symmetry.space_group_name_H-M   'P 1'
#
loop_
_entity.id
_entity.type
_entity.pdbx_description
1 polymer ?
#
loop_
_entity_poly.entity_id
_entity_poly.type
_entity_poly.pdbx_seq_one_letter_code
_entity_poly.pdbx_strand_id
1 'polypeptide(L)'
;MTSTMTALLNDFEQRYSINTAGDFSWVLLFFFSDCEPHLPLYKNSFFNAPYLSNFLSNFSFSISEITAKIGQLQQLPPSEVPSASNEIKKLLMDVEDLLEQMELSVREIEPSNPDRSKYDLRVKSYKSDKKQLEAELRKAVDRIRNVADRDELLAFNDASVNVDQQDKLIENTERLDAGARKLQNCERITIETEQIGEQVLGNLSLQRETLTRNRDRMREANSDLGRSNRIVSQMIRRVIQNRLVLLVVFVVLMFSLLYLVYKAI
;
A
#
# COMPACT_ATOMS: atom_id res chain seq x y z
N MET A 1 -4.45 45.40 -20.40
CA MET A 1 -5.29 44.94 -19.27
C MET A 1 -6.12 46.05 -18.62
N THR A 2 -5.87 47.33 -18.91
CA THR A 2 -6.65 48.46 -18.37
C THR A 2 -7.87 48.83 -19.23
N SER A 3 -7.85 48.60 -20.55
CA SER A 3 -8.98 48.97 -21.44
C SER A 3 -10.20 48.03 -21.36
N THR A 4 -10.03 46.78 -20.94
CA THR A 4 -11.15 45.84 -20.75
C THR A 4 -11.89 46.05 -19.43
N MET A 5 -11.22 46.66 -18.44
CA MET A 5 -11.78 46.92 -17.11
C MET A 5 -12.62 48.20 -17.09
N THR A 6 -12.26 49.20 -17.89
CA THR A 6 -13.09 50.40 -18.12
C THR A 6 -14.32 50.10 -18.99
N ALA A 7 -14.26 49.13 -19.90
CA ALA A 7 -15.42 48.71 -20.69
C ALA A 7 -16.48 48.00 -19.84
N LEU A 8 -16.05 47.19 -18.86
CA LEU A 8 -16.96 46.53 -17.91
C LEU A 8 -17.53 47.49 -16.86
N LEU A 9 -16.78 48.53 -16.47
CA LEU A 9 -17.30 49.57 -15.57
C LEU A 9 -18.36 50.45 -16.25
N ASN A 10 -18.18 50.76 -17.53
CA ASN A 10 -19.14 51.59 -18.29
C ASN A 10 -20.43 50.82 -18.63
N ASP A 11 -20.33 49.51 -18.86
CA ASP A 11 -21.49 48.62 -19.06
C ASP A 11 -22.28 48.40 -17.74
N PHE A 12 -21.60 48.50 -16.59
CA PHE A 12 -22.23 48.46 -15.27
C PHE A 12 -22.98 49.76 -14.93
N GLU A 13 -22.46 50.91 -15.37
CA GLU A 13 -23.06 52.23 -15.10
C GLU A 13 -24.33 52.46 -15.92
N GLN A 14 -24.46 51.84 -17.10
CA GLN A 14 -25.65 51.97 -17.95
C GLN A 14 -26.86 51.15 -17.48
N ARG A 15 -26.66 50.15 -16.61
CA ARG A 15 -27.72 49.24 -16.13
C ARG A 15 -28.42 49.72 -14.85
N TYR A 16 -27.93 50.78 -14.19
CA TYR A 16 -28.40 51.25 -12.88
C TYR A 16 -29.25 52.52 -12.94
N SER A 17 -30.20 52.57 -13.88
CA SER A 17 -31.32 53.51 -13.80
C SER A 17 -32.54 52.78 -13.21
N ILE A 18 -32.92 53.17 -11.99
CA ILE A 18 -34.25 53.02 -11.37
C ILE A 18 -34.58 51.65 -10.71
N ASN A 19 -34.42 51.55 -9.37
CA ASN A 19 -35.46 51.30 -8.34
C ASN A 19 -34.89 50.66 -7.05
N THR A 20 -35.09 51.35 -5.93
CA THR A 20 -34.48 51.15 -4.60
C THR A 20 -34.93 49.93 -3.78
N ALA A 21 -35.46 48.86 -4.39
CA ALA A 21 -35.92 47.69 -3.64
C ALA A 21 -35.47 46.32 -4.18
N GLY A 22 -35.08 46.22 -5.46
CA GLY A 22 -34.70 44.94 -6.10
C GLY A 22 -33.21 44.59 -6.06
N ASP A 23 -32.34 45.60 -5.94
CA ASP A 23 -30.89 45.43 -6.14
C ASP A 23 -30.14 44.85 -4.93
N PHE A 24 -30.66 45.02 -3.71
CA PHE A 24 -30.04 44.43 -2.52
C PHE A 24 -30.04 42.89 -2.57
N SER A 25 -31.01 42.27 -3.27
CA SER A 25 -31.06 40.82 -3.46
C SER A 25 -29.93 40.34 -4.39
N TRP A 26 -29.61 41.09 -5.44
CA TRP A 26 -28.51 40.76 -6.35
C TRP A 26 -27.14 41.00 -5.72
N VAL A 27 -26.99 42.03 -4.88
CA VAL A 27 -25.77 42.27 -4.10
C VAL A 27 -25.56 41.19 -3.03
N LEU A 28 -26.64 40.77 -2.35
CA LEU A 28 -26.59 39.64 -1.42
C LEU A 28 -26.31 38.32 -2.14
N LEU A 29 -26.89 38.07 -3.32
CA LEU A 29 -26.60 36.90 -4.15
C LEU A 29 -25.18 36.94 -4.72
N PHE A 30 -24.62 38.10 -5.05
CA PHE A 30 -23.23 38.23 -5.48
C PHE A 30 -22.27 37.94 -4.31
N PHE A 31 -22.57 38.43 -3.10
CA PHE A 31 -21.83 38.09 -1.88
C PHE A 31 -22.00 36.62 -1.46
N PHE A 32 -23.18 36.04 -1.71
CA PHE A 32 -23.46 34.60 -1.50
C PHE A 32 -22.81 33.74 -2.59
N SER A 33 -22.62 34.28 -3.80
CA SER A 33 -21.92 33.64 -4.92
C SER A 33 -20.40 33.71 -4.76
N ASP A 34 -19.85 34.77 -4.15
CA ASP A 34 -18.46 34.81 -3.65
C ASP A 34 -18.28 34.02 -2.33
N CYS A 35 -19.40 33.67 -1.69
CA CYS A 35 -19.50 32.66 -0.65
C CYS A 35 -19.68 31.26 -1.23
N GLU A 36 -19.23 30.99 -2.46
CA GLU A 36 -18.79 29.65 -2.78
C GLU A 36 -17.54 29.40 -1.95
N PRO A 37 -17.60 28.55 -0.91
CA PRO A 37 -16.38 28.20 -0.23
C PRO A 37 -15.57 27.48 -1.30
N HIS A 38 -14.36 27.96 -1.54
CA HIS A 38 -13.31 27.08 -2.00
C HIS A 38 -13.21 26.00 -0.91
N LEU A 39 -14.03 24.95 -1.03
CA LEU A 39 -13.83 23.68 -0.37
C LEU A 39 -12.67 23.05 -1.14
N PRO A 40 -11.46 22.94 -0.58
CA PRO A 40 -10.47 22.06 -1.14
C PRO A 40 -10.73 20.62 -0.66
N LEU A 41 -11.97 20.11 -0.64
CA LEU A 41 -12.22 18.76 -0.11
C LEU A 41 -13.45 18.07 -0.72
N TYR A 42 -13.42 17.79 -2.03
CA TYR A 42 -14.19 16.66 -2.59
C TYR A 42 -13.76 16.24 -4.01
N LYS A 43 -12.70 16.81 -4.60
CA LYS A 43 -12.35 16.46 -5.98
C LYS A 43 -11.57 15.14 -6.12
N ASN A 44 -10.97 14.64 -5.03
CA ASN A 44 -10.18 13.39 -5.06
C ASN A 44 -11.02 12.12 -4.87
N SER A 45 -12.22 12.21 -4.27
CA SER A 45 -13.12 11.06 -4.10
C SER A 45 -13.69 10.58 -5.45
N PHE A 46 -13.97 11.50 -6.37
CA PHE A 46 -14.56 11.15 -7.67
C PHE A 46 -13.53 10.57 -8.66
N PHE A 47 -12.25 10.99 -8.59
CA PHE A 47 -11.20 10.48 -9.48
C PHE A 47 -10.62 9.13 -9.01
N ASN A 48 -10.59 8.87 -7.69
CA ASN A 48 -9.98 7.67 -7.12
C ASN A 48 -10.96 6.51 -6.87
N ALA A 49 -12.26 6.75 -6.74
CA ALA A 49 -13.28 5.70 -6.57
C ALA A 49 -13.25 4.62 -7.67
N PRO A 50 -13.20 4.95 -8.98
CA PRO A 50 -13.11 3.92 -10.01
C PRO A 50 -11.75 3.21 -10.02
N TYR A 51 -10.66 3.88 -9.62
CA TYR A 51 -9.34 3.25 -9.58
C TYR A 51 -9.27 2.16 -8.50
N LEU A 52 -9.81 2.44 -7.31
CA LEU A 52 -9.80 1.51 -6.19
C LEU A 52 -10.76 0.32 -6.42
N SER A 53 -11.89 0.52 -7.09
CA SER A 53 -12.77 -0.60 -7.46
C SER A 53 -12.15 -1.55 -8.49
N ASN A 54 -11.46 -1.01 -9.50
CA ASN A 54 -10.73 -1.83 -10.48
C ASN A 54 -9.60 -2.60 -9.80
N PHE A 55 -8.90 -1.96 -8.89
CA PHE A 55 -7.87 -2.57 -8.08
C PHE A 55 -8.40 -3.78 -7.27
N LEU A 56 -9.53 -3.61 -6.59
CA LEU A 56 -10.18 -4.69 -5.83
C LEU A 56 -10.57 -5.88 -6.72
N SER A 57 -11.06 -5.59 -7.93
CA SER A 57 -11.41 -6.61 -8.92
C SER A 57 -10.17 -7.41 -9.34
N ASN A 58 -9.07 -6.73 -9.64
CA ASN A 58 -7.81 -7.36 -10.01
C ASN A 58 -7.25 -8.23 -8.88
N PHE A 59 -7.29 -7.74 -7.64
CA PHE A 59 -6.85 -8.52 -6.48
C PHE A 59 -7.67 -9.81 -6.31
N SER A 60 -9.00 -9.71 -6.39
CA SER A 60 -9.90 -10.88 -6.29
C SER A 60 -9.63 -11.91 -7.39
N PHE A 61 -9.32 -11.45 -8.61
CA PHE A 61 -8.95 -12.31 -9.72
C PHE A 61 -7.64 -13.05 -9.43
N SER A 62 -6.58 -12.35 -9.04
CA SER A 62 -5.28 -12.94 -8.73
C SER A 62 -5.34 -13.95 -7.57
N ILE A 63 -6.11 -13.68 -6.52
CA ILE A 63 -6.32 -14.64 -5.42
C ILE A 63 -7.01 -15.92 -5.91
N SER A 64 -8.03 -15.78 -6.76
CA SER A 64 -8.74 -16.94 -7.32
C SER A 64 -7.83 -17.77 -8.21
N GLU A 65 -6.99 -17.12 -9.01
CA GLU A 65 -6.00 -17.77 -9.87
C GLU A 65 -4.93 -18.51 -9.04
N ILE A 66 -4.39 -17.88 -7.99
CA ILE A 66 -3.44 -18.50 -7.07
C ILE A 66 -4.07 -19.71 -6.40
N THR A 67 -5.29 -19.59 -5.88
CA THR A 67 -6.01 -20.69 -5.22
C THR A 67 -6.23 -21.86 -6.18
N ALA A 68 -6.63 -21.58 -7.42
CA ALA A 68 -6.80 -22.61 -8.45
C ALA A 68 -5.48 -23.31 -8.79
N LYS A 69 -4.38 -22.56 -8.95
CA LYS A 69 -3.04 -23.12 -9.20
C LYS A 69 -2.50 -23.93 -8.03
N ILE A 70 -2.75 -23.51 -6.78
CA ILE A 70 -2.42 -24.31 -5.58
C ILE A 70 -3.21 -25.63 -5.57
N GLY A 71 -4.47 -25.60 -5.97
CA GLY A 71 -5.29 -26.81 -6.14
C GLY A 71 -4.74 -27.75 -7.22
N GLN A 72 -4.31 -27.19 -8.35
CA GLN A 72 -3.67 -27.96 -9.43
C GLN A 72 -2.32 -28.55 -8.99
N LEU A 73 -1.54 -27.84 -8.16
CA LEU A 73 -0.25 -28.31 -7.65
C LEU A 73 -0.34 -29.68 -6.95
N GLN A 74 -1.50 -30.01 -6.37
CA GLN A 74 -1.74 -31.30 -5.72
C GLN A 74 -1.96 -32.47 -6.70
N GLN A 75 -2.25 -32.17 -7.97
CA GLN A 75 -2.55 -33.16 -9.01
C GLN A 75 -1.38 -33.35 -10.00
N LEU A 76 -0.41 -32.44 -10.01
CA LEU A 76 0.75 -32.52 -10.90
C LEU A 76 1.80 -33.54 -10.42
N PRO A 77 2.54 -34.16 -11.35
CA PRO A 77 3.63 -35.08 -11.02
C PRO A 77 4.79 -34.35 -10.32
N PRO A 78 5.55 -35.02 -9.43
CA PRO A 78 6.59 -34.40 -8.60
C PRO A 78 7.66 -33.62 -9.38
N SER A 79 7.89 -33.93 -10.67
CA SER A 79 8.87 -33.26 -11.52
C SER A 79 8.47 -31.84 -11.95
N GLU A 80 7.17 -31.53 -12.03
CA GLU A 80 6.66 -30.23 -12.50
C GLU A 80 6.30 -29.28 -11.34
N VAL A 81 6.22 -29.82 -10.13
CA VAL A 81 5.97 -29.10 -8.87
C VAL A 81 6.92 -27.93 -8.62
N PRO A 82 8.25 -28.01 -8.83
CA PRO A 82 9.13 -26.87 -8.62
C PRO A 82 8.85 -25.71 -9.60
N SER A 83 8.55 -26.01 -10.87
CA SER A 83 8.22 -25.01 -11.88
C SER A 83 6.88 -24.34 -11.58
N ALA A 84 5.84 -25.12 -11.28
CA ALA A 84 4.53 -24.60 -10.89
C ALA A 84 4.57 -23.84 -9.56
N SER A 85 5.40 -24.26 -8.60
CA SER A 85 5.63 -23.53 -7.35
C SER A 85 6.25 -22.15 -7.60
N ASN A 86 7.19 -22.05 -8.54
CA ASN A 86 7.80 -20.77 -8.90
C ASN A 86 6.82 -19.83 -9.60
N GLU A 87 5.92 -20.34 -10.44
CA GLU A 87 4.83 -19.54 -11.01
C GLU A 87 3.90 -18.97 -9.92
N ILE A 88 3.50 -19.80 -8.95
CA ILE A 88 2.64 -19.35 -7.84
C ILE A 88 3.36 -18.31 -6.99
N LYS A 89 4.67 -18.47 -6.73
CA LYS A 89 5.47 -17.45 -6.02
C LYS A 89 5.52 -16.13 -6.78
N LYS A 90 5.61 -16.16 -8.11
CA LYS A 90 5.57 -14.95 -8.93
C LYS A 90 4.21 -14.24 -8.81
N LEU A 91 3.11 -14.98 -8.90
CA LEU A 91 1.76 -14.43 -8.69
C LEU A 91 1.57 -13.86 -7.27
N LEU A 92 2.15 -14.50 -6.25
CA LEU A 92 2.14 -13.98 -4.88
C LEU A 92 2.93 -12.67 -4.73
N MET A 93 4.00 -12.49 -5.51
CA MET A 93 4.76 -11.24 -5.56
C MET A 93 3.95 -10.15 -6.26
N ASP A 94 3.32 -10.46 -7.39
CA ASP A 94 2.42 -9.52 -8.09
C ASP A 94 1.27 -9.05 -7.18
N VAL A 95 0.71 -9.96 -6.37
CA VAL A 95 -0.31 -9.65 -5.35
C VAL A 95 0.22 -8.76 -4.22
N GLU A 96 1.48 -8.89 -3.84
CA GLU A 96 2.12 -8.00 -2.85
C GLU A 96 2.31 -6.59 -3.41
N ASP A 97 2.81 -6.47 -4.65
CA ASP A 97 2.99 -5.19 -5.33
C ASP A 97 1.66 -4.46 -5.50
N LEU A 98 0.63 -5.22 -5.90
CA LEU A 98 -0.75 -4.79 -5.87
C LEU A 98 -1.09 -4.26 -4.46
N LEU A 99 -0.95 -5.07 -3.42
CA LEU A 99 -1.36 -4.69 -2.07
C LEU A 99 -0.64 -3.42 -1.57
N GLU A 100 0.64 -3.23 -1.90
CA GLU A 100 1.38 -2.00 -1.62
C GLU A 100 0.77 -0.78 -2.34
N GLN A 101 0.42 -0.93 -3.62
CA GLN A 101 -0.25 0.12 -4.39
C GLN A 101 -1.63 0.47 -3.82
N MET A 102 -2.36 -0.51 -3.29
CA MET A 102 -3.61 -0.29 -2.56
C MET A 102 -3.38 0.46 -1.24
N GLU A 103 -2.34 0.12 -0.47
CA GLU A 103 -2.02 0.83 0.77
C GLU A 103 -1.63 2.29 0.51
N LEU A 104 -0.89 2.56 -0.57
CA LEU A 104 -0.53 3.90 -0.99
C LEU A 104 -1.76 4.71 -1.41
N SER A 105 -2.65 4.13 -2.22
CA SER A 105 -3.89 4.80 -2.65
C SER A 105 -4.87 5.02 -1.51
N VAL A 106 -4.96 4.11 -0.53
CA VAL A 106 -5.76 4.30 0.69
C VAL A 106 -5.17 5.38 1.60
N ARG A 107 -3.84 5.50 1.65
CA ARG A 107 -3.15 6.56 2.42
C ARG A 107 -3.36 7.96 1.83
N GLU A 108 -3.58 8.04 0.52
CA GLU A 108 -3.92 9.28 -0.19
C GLU A 108 -5.35 9.77 0.11
N ILE A 109 -6.23 8.89 0.64
CA ILE A 109 -7.58 9.26 1.08
C ILE A 109 -7.51 10.08 2.37
N GLU A 110 -8.10 11.28 2.34
CA GLU A 110 -8.23 12.19 3.47
C GLU A 110 -8.72 11.45 4.74
N PRO A 111 -8.08 11.63 5.91
CA PRO A 111 -8.44 10.93 7.15
C PRO A 111 -9.87 11.22 7.65
N SER A 112 -10.52 12.25 7.10
CA SER A 112 -11.89 12.66 7.43
C SER A 112 -12.97 11.85 6.70
N ASN A 113 -12.61 10.95 5.79
CA ASN A 113 -13.58 10.21 4.96
C ASN A 113 -13.92 8.82 5.57
N PRO A 114 -15.21 8.51 5.86
CA PRO A 114 -15.60 7.22 6.46
C PRO A 114 -15.29 6.00 5.60
N ASP A 115 -15.10 6.16 4.29
CA ASP A 115 -14.78 5.04 3.39
C ASP A 115 -13.36 4.50 3.57
N ARG A 116 -12.45 5.29 4.15
CA ARG A 116 -11.09 4.85 4.48
C ARG A 116 -11.09 3.65 5.42
N SER A 117 -11.96 3.64 6.42
CA SER A 117 -12.07 2.52 7.37
C SER A 117 -12.56 1.23 6.70
N LYS A 118 -13.37 1.32 5.64
CA LYS A 118 -13.82 0.15 4.88
C LYS A 118 -12.69 -0.45 4.06
N TYR A 119 -11.88 0.40 3.41
CA TYR A 119 -10.73 -0.04 2.64
C TYR A 119 -9.60 -0.58 3.52
N ASP A 120 -9.32 0.05 4.66
CA ASP A 120 -8.35 -0.46 5.65
C ASP A 120 -8.72 -1.86 6.17
N LEU A 121 -10.01 -2.11 6.43
CA LEU A 121 -10.47 -3.43 6.86
C LEU A 121 -10.27 -4.48 5.75
N ARG A 122 -10.56 -4.11 4.49
CA ARG A 122 -10.36 -4.99 3.34
C ARG A 122 -8.89 -5.29 3.10
N VAL A 123 -8.02 -4.28 3.13
CA VAL A 123 -6.55 -4.46 3.04
C VAL A 123 -6.05 -5.41 4.12
N LYS A 124 -6.51 -5.27 5.37
CA LYS A 124 -6.15 -6.20 6.45
C LYS A 124 -6.63 -7.63 6.19
N SER A 125 -7.85 -7.81 5.66
CA SER A 125 -8.35 -9.12 5.25
C SER A 125 -7.44 -9.73 4.18
N TYR A 126 -7.11 -8.95 3.16
CA TYR A 126 -6.26 -9.38 2.05
C TYR A 126 -4.83 -9.72 2.47
N LYS A 127 -4.25 -9.01 3.43
CA LYS A 127 -2.97 -9.39 4.06
C LYS A 127 -3.06 -10.76 4.76
N SER A 128 -4.18 -11.03 5.43
CA SER A 128 -4.44 -12.33 6.06
C SER A 128 -4.59 -13.44 5.01
N ASP A 129 -5.33 -13.17 3.93
CA ASP A 129 -5.56 -14.12 2.84
C ASP A 129 -4.25 -14.50 2.14
N LYS A 130 -3.38 -13.52 1.85
CA LYS A 130 -2.03 -13.76 1.30
C LYS A 130 -1.22 -14.70 2.22
N LYS A 131 -1.20 -14.42 3.52
CA LYS A 131 -0.47 -15.25 4.49
C LYS A 131 -1.01 -16.68 4.55
N GLN A 132 -2.32 -16.85 4.40
CA GLN A 132 -2.94 -18.16 4.31
C GLN A 132 -2.50 -18.91 3.05
N LEU A 133 -2.51 -18.24 1.88
CA LEU A 133 -2.07 -18.84 0.60
C LEU A 133 -0.59 -19.23 0.62
N GLU A 134 0.29 -18.41 1.21
CA GLU A 134 1.69 -18.76 1.41
C GLU A 134 1.86 -20.03 2.27
N ALA A 135 1.08 -20.14 3.34
CA ALA A 135 1.09 -21.32 4.20
C ALA A 135 0.55 -22.58 3.49
N GLU A 136 -0.47 -22.44 2.65
CA GLU A 136 -1.03 -23.53 1.85
C GLU A 136 -0.04 -24.00 0.76
N LEU A 137 0.62 -23.08 0.07
CA LEU A 137 1.67 -23.39 -0.90
C LEU A 137 2.82 -24.16 -0.23
N ARG A 138 3.31 -23.67 0.92
CA ARG A 138 4.40 -24.34 1.65
C ARG A 138 4.01 -25.76 2.05
N LYS A 139 2.80 -25.94 2.60
CA LYS A 139 2.28 -27.27 2.96
C LYS A 139 2.16 -28.19 1.75
N ALA A 140 1.75 -27.67 0.59
CA ALA A 140 1.63 -28.47 -0.63
C ALA A 140 3.00 -28.94 -1.14
N VAL A 141 4.00 -28.05 -1.15
CA VAL A 141 5.39 -28.39 -1.54
C VAL A 141 6.00 -29.41 -0.58
N ASP A 142 5.86 -29.21 0.73
CA ASP A 142 6.41 -30.11 1.75
C ASP A 142 5.80 -31.52 1.65
N ARG A 143 4.50 -31.63 1.36
CA ARG A 143 3.85 -32.94 1.14
C ARG A 143 4.46 -33.70 -0.03
N ILE A 144 4.71 -33.02 -1.15
CA ILE A 144 5.23 -33.68 -2.36
C ILE A 144 6.69 -34.08 -2.16
N ARG A 145 7.50 -33.23 -1.50
CA ARG A 145 8.88 -33.55 -1.15
C ARG A 145 8.98 -34.79 -0.26
N ASN A 146 8.15 -34.87 0.79
CA ASN A 146 8.14 -36.03 1.69
C ASN A 146 7.73 -37.34 0.98
N VAL A 147 6.89 -37.27 -0.05
CA VAL A 147 6.53 -38.44 -0.87
C VAL A 147 7.71 -38.88 -1.72
N ALA A 148 8.42 -37.95 -2.36
CA ALA A 148 9.60 -38.25 -3.17
C ALA A 148 10.74 -38.86 -2.31
N ASP A 149 11.05 -38.25 -1.16
CA ASP A 149 12.11 -38.74 -0.26
C ASP A 149 11.78 -40.15 0.28
N ARG A 150 10.50 -40.46 0.53
CA ARG A 150 10.07 -41.78 0.98
C ARG A 150 10.21 -42.85 -0.11
N ASP A 151 9.94 -42.51 -1.36
CA ASP A 151 10.03 -43.44 -2.49
C ASP A 151 11.49 -43.82 -2.77
N GLU A 152 12.42 -42.85 -2.67
CA GLU A 152 13.86 -43.11 -2.79
C GLU A 152 14.40 -44.02 -1.68
N LEU A 153 13.93 -43.83 -0.44
CA LEU A 153 14.34 -44.67 0.69
C LEU A 153 13.86 -46.12 0.58
N LEU A 154 12.67 -46.34 -0.01
CA LEU A 154 12.14 -47.68 -0.24
C LEU A 154 12.87 -48.40 -1.38
N ALA A 155 13.25 -47.67 -2.43
CA ALA A 155 14.04 -48.21 -3.54
C ALA A 155 15.46 -48.65 -3.11
N PHE A 156 16.06 -47.96 -2.14
CA PHE A 156 17.39 -48.30 -1.61
C PHE A 156 17.39 -49.59 -0.78
N ASN A 157 16.33 -49.84 0.00
CA ASN A 157 16.26 -51.00 0.89
C ASN A 157 16.14 -52.32 0.11
N ASP A 158 15.43 -52.34 -1.02
CA ASP A 158 15.23 -53.54 -1.84
C ASP A 158 16.52 -53.99 -2.58
N ALA A 159 17.37 -53.03 -2.97
CA ALA A 159 18.66 -53.32 -3.61
C ALA A 159 19.72 -53.88 -2.64
N SER A 160 19.55 -53.67 -1.32
CA SER A 160 20.57 -53.98 -0.31
C SER A 160 20.57 -55.43 0.20
N VAL A 161 19.52 -56.21 -0.11
CA VAL A 161 19.29 -57.54 0.50
C VAL A 161 20.03 -58.69 -0.22
N ASN A 162 20.59 -58.47 -1.42
CA ASN A 162 20.97 -59.59 -2.32
C ASN A 162 22.46 -59.76 -2.69
N VAL A 163 23.43 -59.11 -2.03
CA VAL A 163 24.85 -59.25 -2.43
C VAL A 163 25.77 -59.71 -1.29
N ASP A 164 26.56 -60.72 -1.66
CA ASP A 164 27.26 -61.71 -0.87
C ASP A 164 28.47 -61.21 -0.06
N GLN A 165 28.85 -61.99 0.94
CA GLN A 165 29.72 -61.62 2.05
C GLN A 165 31.22 -61.42 1.70
N GLN A 166 31.69 -61.83 0.51
CA GLN A 166 33.10 -61.70 0.09
C GLN A 166 33.40 -60.41 -0.67
N ASP A 167 32.48 -59.93 -1.50
CA ASP A 167 32.58 -58.59 -2.11
C ASP A 167 32.59 -57.50 -1.03
N LYS A 168 31.93 -57.76 0.11
CA LYS A 168 31.87 -56.83 1.24
C LYS A 168 33.23 -56.40 1.78
N LEU A 169 34.31 -57.19 1.68
CA LEU A 169 35.61 -56.80 2.26
C LEU A 169 36.43 -55.89 1.33
N ILE A 170 36.41 -56.17 0.03
CA ILE A 170 36.98 -55.29 -0.99
C ILE A 170 36.14 -54.02 -1.09
N GLU A 171 34.82 -54.16 -1.08
CA GLU A 171 33.86 -53.07 -1.03
C GLU A 171 34.00 -52.25 0.26
N ASN A 172 34.29 -52.85 1.42
CA ASN A 172 34.57 -52.08 2.65
C ASN A 172 35.83 -51.21 2.51
N THR A 173 36.86 -51.68 1.80
CA THR A 173 38.09 -50.91 1.57
C THR A 173 37.86 -49.79 0.56
N GLU A 174 37.14 -50.07 -0.53
CA GLU A 174 36.76 -49.07 -1.52
C GLU A 174 35.78 -48.03 -0.92
N ARG A 175 34.85 -48.47 -0.07
CA ARG A 175 33.95 -47.59 0.70
C ARG A 175 34.70 -46.77 1.75
N LEU A 176 35.81 -47.27 2.30
CA LEU A 176 36.68 -46.50 3.20
C LEU A 176 37.43 -45.40 2.45
N ASP A 177 38.01 -45.68 1.28
CA ASP A 177 38.67 -44.64 0.47
C ASP A 177 37.66 -43.62 -0.07
N ALA A 178 36.48 -44.08 -0.52
CA ALA A 178 35.37 -43.20 -0.89
C ALA A 178 34.85 -42.38 0.30
N GLY A 179 34.79 -42.98 1.49
CA GLY A 179 34.42 -42.32 2.74
C GLY A 179 35.43 -41.26 3.16
N ALA A 180 36.73 -41.55 3.04
CA ALA A 180 37.82 -40.61 3.33
C ALA A 180 37.79 -39.41 2.37
N ARG A 181 37.60 -39.64 1.06
CA ARG A 181 37.43 -38.57 0.07
C ARG A 181 36.17 -37.73 0.33
N LYS A 182 35.07 -38.37 0.72
CA LYS A 182 33.84 -37.67 1.13
C LYS A 182 34.06 -36.84 2.39
N LEU A 183 34.79 -37.37 3.38
CA LEU A 183 35.11 -36.66 4.62
C LEU A 183 35.98 -35.42 4.33
N GLN A 184 37.01 -35.56 3.49
CA GLN A 184 37.87 -34.45 3.07
C GLN A 184 37.10 -33.38 2.28
N ASN A 185 36.15 -33.80 1.44
CA ASN A 185 35.22 -32.87 0.79
C ASN A 185 34.24 -32.22 1.78
N CYS A 186 33.75 -32.96 2.78
CA CYS A 186 32.89 -32.42 3.83
C CYS A 186 33.62 -31.37 4.66
N GLU A 187 34.90 -31.60 4.99
CA GLU A 187 35.74 -30.64 5.71
C GLU A 187 35.85 -29.33 4.92
N ARG A 188 36.19 -29.43 3.63
CA ARG A 188 36.24 -28.26 2.74
C ARG A 188 34.90 -27.53 2.64
N ILE A 189 33.81 -28.26 2.42
CA ILE A 189 32.46 -27.67 2.31
C ILE A 189 32.03 -27.04 3.63
N THR A 190 32.41 -27.62 4.77
CA THR A 190 32.12 -27.06 6.10
C THR A 190 32.86 -25.74 6.31
N ILE A 191 34.13 -25.66 5.91
CA ILE A 191 34.92 -24.42 5.98
C ILE A 191 34.33 -23.34 5.04
N GLU A 192 33.95 -23.71 3.81
CA GLU A 192 33.27 -22.80 2.88
C GLU A 192 31.92 -22.33 3.46
N THR A 193 31.17 -23.21 4.13
CA THR A 193 29.90 -22.88 4.78
C THR A 193 30.09 -22.01 6.01
N GLU A 194 31.16 -22.20 6.79
CA GLU A 194 31.53 -21.36 7.92
C GLU A 194 31.84 -19.93 7.48
N GLN A 195 32.61 -19.77 6.41
CA GLN A 195 32.90 -18.44 5.82
C GLN A 195 31.64 -17.75 5.31
N ILE A 196 30.75 -18.48 4.63
CA ILE A 196 29.46 -17.93 4.19
C ILE A 196 28.60 -17.57 5.41
N GLY A 197 28.60 -18.40 6.45
CA GLY A 197 27.90 -18.16 7.71
C GLY A 197 28.36 -16.88 8.39
N GLU A 198 29.68 -16.66 8.48
CA GLU A 198 30.28 -15.43 9.00
C GLU A 198 29.83 -14.20 8.19
N GLN A 199 29.89 -14.29 6.86
CA GLN A 199 29.48 -13.20 5.97
C GLN A 199 27.97 -12.88 6.11
N VAL A 200 27.13 -13.90 6.24
CA VAL A 200 25.67 -13.73 6.47
C VAL A 200 25.41 -13.10 7.82
N LEU A 201 26.08 -13.53 8.89
CA LEU A 201 25.96 -12.92 10.22
C LEU A 201 26.42 -11.46 10.22
N GLY A 202 27.50 -11.14 9.53
CA GLY A 202 27.97 -9.78 9.32
C GLY A 202 26.93 -8.91 8.59
N ASN A 203 26.36 -9.42 7.51
CA ASN A 203 25.32 -8.73 6.74
C ASN A 203 24.03 -8.52 7.54
N LEU A 204 23.60 -9.50 8.34
CA LEU A 204 22.43 -9.37 9.21
C LEU A 204 22.67 -8.33 10.32
N SER A 205 23.89 -8.25 10.87
CA SER A 205 24.26 -7.21 11.82
C SER A 205 24.20 -5.81 11.20
N LEU A 206 24.75 -5.64 9.99
CA LEU A 206 24.69 -4.39 9.23
C LEU A 206 23.25 -4.01 8.84
N GLN A 207 22.43 -4.99 8.45
CA GLN A 207 21.02 -4.79 8.17
C GLN A 207 20.23 -4.38 9.42
N ARG A 208 20.55 -4.96 10.59
CA ARG A 208 19.94 -4.56 11.87
C ARG A 208 20.26 -3.12 12.24
N GLU A 209 21.50 -2.68 12.02
CA GLU A 209 21.90 -1.29 12.26
C GLU A 209 21.15 -0.33 11.31
N THR A 210 21.04 -0.69 10.03
CA THR A 210 20.31 0.08 9.02
C THR A 210 18.82 0.17 9.36
N LEU A 211 18.21 -0.93 9.79
CA LEU A 211 16.81 -0.97 10.21
C LEU A 211 16.57 -0.13 11.47
N THR A 212 17.52 -0.13 12.42
CA THR A 212 17.44 0.69 13.63
C THR A 212 17.50 2.18 13.27
N ARG A 213 18.45 2.59 12.41
CA ARG A 213 18.55 3.98 11.92
C ARG A 213 17.30 4.41 11.13
N ASN A 214 16.74 3.53 10.29
CA ASN A 214 15.50 3.82 9.57
C ASN A 214 14.30 3.93 10.52
N ARG A 215 14.25 3.14 11.59
CA ARG A 215 13.20 3.23 12.61
C ARG A 215 13.27 4.53 13.41
N ASP A 216 14.47 5.01 13.71
CA ASP A 216 14.66 6.29 14.40
C ASP A 216 14.30 7.47 13.49
N ARG A 217 14.67 7.43 12.20
CA ARG A 217 14.21 8.40 11.19
C ARG A 217 12.69 8.40 11.00
N MET A 218 12.04 7.24 11.06
CA MET A 218 10.58 7.14 11.01
C MET A 218 9.90 7.71 12.26
N ARG A 219 10.51 7.59 13.45
CA ARG A 219 10.03 8.25 14.67
C ARG A 219 10.17 9.77 14.58
N GLU A 220 11.26 10.26 13.99
CA GLU A 220 11.49 11.68 13.75
C GLU A 220 10.51 12.25 12.72
N ALA A 221 10.28 11.56 11.60
CA ALA A 221 9.27 11.93 10.60
C ALA A 221 7.83 11.95 11.17
N ASN A 222 7.51 11.05 12.11
CA ASN A 222 6.22 11.09 12.83
C ASN A 222 6.10 12.31 13.75
N SER A 223 7.21 12.80 14.31
CA SER A 223 7.23 14.03 15.12
C SER A 223 7.09 15.30 14.26
N ASP A 224 7.63 15.29 13.05
CA ASP A 224 7.52 16.41 12.09
C ASP A 224 6.12 16.53 11.47
N LEU A 225 5.43 15.41 11.25
CA LEU A 225 4.01 15.40 10.83
C LEU A 225 3.09 16.07 11.86
N GLY A 226 3.36 15.88 13.15
CA GLY A 226 2.63 16.57 14.22
C GLY A 226 2.82 18.09 14.23
N ARG A 227 4.00 18.57 13.81
CA ARG A 227 4.34 20.00 13.74
C ARG A 227 3.71 20.69 12.54
N SER A 228 3.66 20.02 11.38
CA SER A 228 2.97 20.52 10.19
C SER A 228 1.45 20.63 10.36
N ASN A 229 0.82 19.65 11.02
CA ASN A 229 -0.62 19.70 11.27
C ASN A 229 -1.03 20.89 12.17
N ARG A 230 -0.15 21.27 13.11
CA ARG A 230 -0.35 22.45 13.96
C ARG A 230 -0.24 23.77 13.19
N ILE A 231 0.68 23.87 12.24
CA ILE A 231 0.86 25.07 11.40
C ILE A 231 -0.33 25.24 10.45
N VAL A 232 -0.78 24.17 9.80
CA VAL A 232 -1.96 24.18 8.92
C VAL A 232 -3.23 24.55 9.70
N SER A 233 -3.42 23.96 10.89
CA SER A 233 -4.54 24.31 11.77
C SER A 233 -4.54 25.79 12.18
N GLN A 234 -3.37 26.43 12.30
CA GLN A 234 -3.27 27.87 12.56
C GLN A 234 -3.60 28.71 11.33
N MET A 235 -3.20 28.27 10.12
CA MET A 235 -3.56 28.95 8.88
C MET A 235 -5.09 28.92 8.65
N ILE A 236 -5.73 27.78 8.87
CA ILE A 236 -7.19 27.61 8.72
C ILE A 236 -7.96 28.55 9.66
N ARG A 237 -7.56 28.64 10.94
CA ARG A 237 -8.23 29.52 11.92
C ARG A 237 -8.13 31.00 11.54
N ARG A 238 -6.98 31.45 11.02
CA ARG A 238 -6.79 32.85 10.59
C ARG A 238 -7.68 33.21 9.40
N VAL A 239 -7.86 32.29 8.45
CA VAL A 239 -8.74 32.50 7.29
C VAL A 239 -10.22 32.57 7.70
N ILE A 240 -10.66 31.67 8.58
CA ILE A 240 -12.04 31.68 9.10
C ILE A 240 -12.33 32.98 9.86
N GLN A 241 -11.41 33.43 10.72
CA GLN A 241 -11.55 34.69 11.46
C GLN A 241 -11.65 35.90 10.53
N ASN A 242 -10.77 36.00 9.52
CA ASN A 242 -10.79 37.13 8.59
C ASN A 242 -12.10 37.19 7.78
N ARG A 243 -12.62 36.03 7.38
CA ARG A 243 -13.92 35.94 6.69
C ARG A 243 -15.09 36.36 7.59
N LEU A 244 -15.08 35.96 8.87
CA LEU A 244 -16.12 36.33 9.82
C LEU A 244 -16.14 37.85 10.09
N VAL A 245 -14.96 38.47 10.25
CA VAL A 245 -14.85 39.93 10.45
C VAL A 245 -15.42 40.69 9.25
N LEU A 246 -15.10 40.24 8.02
CA LEU A 246 -15.60 40.87 6.80
C LEU A 246 -17.15 40.78 6.71
N LEU A 247 -17.73 39.63 7.07
CA LEU A 247 -19.17 39.44 7.12
C LEU A 247 -19.84 40.37 8.14
N VAL A 248 -19.27 40.51 9.34
CA VAL A 248 -19.81 41.40 10.39
C VAL A 248 -19.80 42.86 9.94
N VAL A 249 -18.71 43.33 9.33
CA VAL A 249 -18.62 44.71 8.81
C VAL A 249 -19.68 44.96 7.74
N PHE A 250 -19.87 44.02 6.81
CA PHE A 250 -20.89 44.13 5.77
C PHE A 250 -22.31 44.24 6.36
N VAL A 251 -22.64 43.40 7.35
CA VAL A 251 -23.94 43.44 8.03
C VAL A 251 -24.17 44.79 8.71
N VAL A 252 -23.16 45.33 9.39
CA VAL A 252 -23.25 46.66 10.04
C VAL A 252 -23.48 47.76 9.01
N LEU A 253 -22.79 47.73 7.87
CA LEU A 253 -22.99 48.71 6.79
C LEU A 253 -24.40 48.62 6.20
N MET A 254 -24.92 47.41 6.00
CA MET A 254 -26.30 47.20 5.54
C MET A 254 -27.31 47.81 6.52
N PHE A 255 -27.18 47.53 7.82
CA PHE A 255 -28.06 48.12 8.83
C PHE A 255 -27.97 49.65 8.88
N SER A 256 -26.77 50.21 8.71
CA SER A 256 -26.58 51.67 8.67
C SER A 256 -27.30 52.30 7.48
N LEU A 257 -27.29 51.67 6.30
CA LEU A 257 -28.00 52.16 5.12
C LEU A 257 -29.52 52.08 5.31
N LEU A 258 -30.02 50.96 5.84
CA LEU A 258 -31.44 50.79 6.14
C LEU A 258 -31.94 51.85 7.14
N TYR A 259 -31.15 52.14 8.18
CA TYR A 259 -31.47 53.18 9.16
C TYR A 259 -31.55 54.57 8.52
N LEU A 260 -30.62 54.91 7.62
CA LEU A 260 -30.65 56.20 6.92
C LEU A 260 -31.88 56.32 6.01
N VAL A 261 -32.23 55.28 5.27
CA VAL A 261 -33.43 55.27 4.41
C VAL A 261 -34.70 55.38 5.25
N TYR A 262 -34.80 54.63 6.35
CA TYR A 262 -35.94 54.73 7.27
C TYR A 262 -36.12 56.13 7.85
N LYS A 263 -35.04 56.85 8.13
CA LYS A 263 -35.09 58.24 8.62
C LYS A 263 -35.38 59.25 7.51
N ALA A 264 -34.95 58.97 6.27
CA ALA A 264 -35.11 59.86 5.13
C ALA A 264 -36.53 59.83 4.54
N ILE A 265 -37.25 58.72 4.76
CA ILE A 265 -38.70 58.54 4.51
C ILE A 265 -39.49 59.13 5.68
#